data_AF-A0A0C2DBN6-F1
#
_entry.id   AF-A0A0C2DBN6-F1
#
_cell.length_a   1.000
_cell.length_b   1.000
_cell.length_c   1.000
_cell.angle_alpha   90.00
_cell.angle_beta   90.00
_cell.angle_gamma   90.00
#
_symmetry.space_group_name_H-M   'P 1'
#
loop_
_entity.id
_entity.type
_entity.pdbx_description
1 polymer ?
#
loop_
_entity_poly.entity_id
_entity_poly.type
_entity_poly.pdbx_seq_one_letter_code
_entity_poly.pdbx_strand_id
1 'polypeptide(L)'
;MLQVAALLNNIREEYMTSFEDIYDGSGLDVPWYMIAGNHDHFGNVSAQVAYTNHSRKWHFPNLYYKVTFTVGDSTTVDVLMIDTIVLCGNTADIQNGGFFDLLWNKSHDPEGPTYPEKAEEQWQWIRETLNSSRADYLFVGGHYPIHSVASHGPTHCLLERLDPMLKAFNVSAYFAGHDHTLQHISYPNDCGHTIHYIVSGAASRSDRSKKNINTVGEENLHFQYVSFHLLEQML
;
A
#
# COMPACT_ATOMS: atom_id res chain seq x y z
N MET A 1 -18.77 13.11 -28.03
CA MET A 1 -17.37 12.91 -28.51
C MET A 1 -16.41 13.98 -28.00
N LEU A 2 -16.68 15.29 -28.12
CA LEU A 2 -15.78 16.34 -27.60
C LEU A 2 -15.54 16.32 -26.08
N GLN A 3 -16.54 15.97 -25.28
CA GLN A 3 -16.45 15.96 -23.82
C GLN A 3 -15.57 14.82 -23.27
N VAL A 4 -15.52 13.68 -23.96
CA VAL A 4 -14.68 12.53 -23.61
C VAL A 4 -13.21 12.80 -23.94
N ALA A 5 -12.93 13.48 -25.06
CA ALA A 5 -11.56 13.85 -25.44
C ALA A 5 -10.95 14.89 -24.48
N ALA A 6 -11.74 15.84 -23.99
CA ALA A 6 -11.29 16.81 -22.99
C ALA A 6 -10.98 16.15 -21.62
N LEU A 7 -11.82 15.19 -21.20
CA LEU A 7 -11.57 14.37 -20.00
C LEU A 7 -10.25 13.59 -20.12
N LEU A 8 -10.00 12.96 -21.28
CA LEU A 8 -8.75 12.24 -21.53
C LEU A 8 -7.52 13.17 -21.58
N ASN A 9 -7.67 14.39 -22.12
CA ASN A 9 -6.58 15.37 -22.16
C ASN A 9 -6.21 15.90 -20.77
N ASN A 10 -7.19 16.18 -19.91
CA ASN A 10 -6.94 16.69 -18.57
C ASN A 10 -6.29 15.62 -17.66
N ILE A 11 -6.75 14.37 -17.79
CA ILE A 11 -6.16 13.20 -17.13
C ILE A 11 -4.70 13.01 -17.60
N ARG A 12 -4.43 13.23 -18.89
CA ARG A 12 -3.07 13.15 -19.43
C ARG A 12 -2.15 14.23 -18.86
N GLU A 13 -2.59 15.48 -18.73
CA GLU A 13 -1.77 16.54 -18.14
C GLU A 13 -1.40 16.26 -16.67
N GLU A 14 -2.32 15.70 -15.89
CA GLU A 14 -2.06 15.30 -14.51
C GLU A 14 -0.98 14.20 -14.43
N TYR A 15 -1.08 13.14 -15.24
CA TYR A 15 -0.05 12.08 -15.24
C TYR A 15 1.30 12.55 -15.78
N MET A 16 1.31 13.45 -16.77
CA MET A 16 2.58 14.02 -17.26
C MET A 16 3.30 14.79 -16.14
N THR A 17 2.58 15.70 -15.48
CA THR A 17 3.17 16.62 -14.50
C THR A 17 3.47 15.99 -13.14
N SER A 18 2.80 14.89 -12.78
CA SER A 18 2.98 14.24 -11.47
C SER A 18 3.75 12.91 -11.51
N PHE A 19 3.91 12.30 -12.69
CA PHE A 19 4.60 11.02 -12.84
C PHE A 19 5.61 11.01 -13.99
N GLU A 20 5.19 11.26 -15.23
CA GLU A 20 6.07 11.04 -16.39
C GLU A 20 7.27 11.97 -16.41
N ASP A 21 7.05 13.27 -16.21
CA ASP A 21 8.07 14.31 -16.23
C ASP A 21 8.89 14.35 -14.93
N ILE A 22 8.34 13.82 -13.83
CA ILE A 22 9.02 13.75 -12.52
C ILE A 22 10.00 12.57 -12.48
N TYR A 23 9.60 11.43 -13.04
CA TYR A 23 10.37 10.20 -13.05
C TYR A 23 10.89 9.89 -14.46
N ASP A 24 11.54 10.86 -15.10
CA ASP A 24 12.01 10.81 -16.50
C ASP A 24 13.48 10.36 -16.67
N GLY A 25 14.22 10.24 -15.57
CA GLY A 25 15.63 9.84 -15.58
C GLY A 25 15.84 8.42 -16.12
N SER A 26 16.98 8.15 -16.76
CA SER A 26 17.27 6.86 -17.41
C SER A 26 17.27 5.66 -16.45
N GLY A 27 17.55 5.87 -15.16
CA GLY A 27 17.46 4.82 -14.14
C GLY A 27 16.03 4.53 -13.66
N LEU A 28 15.07 5.34 -14.08
CA LEU A 28 13.65 5.27 -13.71
C LEU A 28 12.77 4.85 -14.91
N ASP A 29 13.34 4.66 -16.10
CA ASP A 29 12.69 4.04 -17.27
C ASP A 29 12.62 2.51 -17.09
N VAL A 30 11.93 2.10 -16.04
CA VAL A 30 11.65 0.71 -15.66
C VAL A 30 10.15 0.54 -15.43
N PRO A 31 9.60 -0.69 -15.40
CA PRO A 31 8.21 -0.90 -15.02
C PRO A 31 7.93 -0.48 -13.57
N TRP A 32 6.87 0.28 -13.36
CA TRP A 32 6.30 0.69 -12.08
C TRP A 32 4.99 -0.07 -11.85
N TYR A 33 5.00 -0.95 -10.85
CA TYR A 33 3.84 -1.75 -10.48
C TYR A 33 3.00 -0.98 -9.47
N MET A 34 1.84 -0.50 -9.89
CA MET A 34 1.02 0.43 -9.12
C MET A 34 -0.07 -0.27 -8.32
N ILE A 35 -0.50 0.37 -7.24
CA ILE A 35 -1.73 0.09 -6.49
C ILE A 35 -2.41 1.42 -6.17
N ALA A 36 -3.71 1.39 -5.90
CA ALA A 36 -4.46 2.59 -5.51
C ALA A 36 -4.49 2.78 -3.99
N GLY A 37 -4.45 4.05 -3.56
CA GLY A 37 -4.67 4.49 -2.18
C GLY A 37 -6.01 5.21 -1.99
N ASN A 38 -6.24 5.69 -0.77
CA ASN A 38 -7.48 6.39 -0.39
C ASN A 38 -7.77 7.60 -1.27
N HIS A 39 -6.74 8.39 -1.57
CA HIS A 39 -6.83 9.57 -2.42
C HIS A 39 -7.19 9.24 -3.88
N ASP A 40 -6.69 8.14 -4.42
CA ASP A 40 -7.00 7.70 -5.78
C ASP A 40 -8.48 7.34 -5.92
N HIS A 41 -9.05 6.71 -4.88
CA HIS A 41 -10.46 6.32 -4.81
C HIS A 41 -11.44 7.47 -4.61
N PHE A 42 -10.98 8.68 -4.23
CA PHE A 42 -11.79 9.90 -4.34
C PHE A 42 -11.87 10.41 -5.80
N GLY A 43 -10.91 10.01 -6.64
CA GLY A 43 -10.87 10.29 -8.07
C GLY A 43 -11.44 9.15 -8.91
N ASN A 44 -10.85 8.96 -10.11
CA ASN A 44 -11.25 7.90 -11.02
C ASN A 44 -10.14 6.84 -11.15
N VAL A 45 -10.15 5.85 -10.26
CA VAL A 45 -9.15 4.75 -10.29
C VAL A 45 -9.23 3.94 -11.58
N SER A 46 -10.40 3.85 -12.22
CA SER A 46 -10.52 3.18 -13.53
C SER A 46 -9.72 3.90 -14.62
N ALA A 47 -9.55 5.22 -14.53
CA ALA A 47 -8.65 5.96 -15.42
C ALA A 47 -7.18 5.63 -15.16
N GLN A 48 -6.78 5.45 -13.90
CA GLN A 48 -5.43 5.00 -13.54
C GLN A 48 -5.13 3.59 -14.06
N VAL A 49 -6.11 2.67 -13.98
CA VAL A 49 -5.98 1.34 -14.58
C VAL A 49 -5.86 1.44 -16.10
N ALA A 50 -6.70 2.24 -16.75
CA ALA A 50 -6.67 2.46 -18.20
C ALA A 50 -5.34 3.10 -18.67
N TYR A 51 -4.68 3.88 -17.83
CA TYR A 51 -3.40 4.53 -18.13
C TYR A 51 -2.25 3.55 -18.40
N THR A 52 -2.39 2.28 -17.96
CA THR A 52 -1.49 1.18 -18.33
C THR A 52 -1.34 1.01 -19.85
N ASN A 53 -2.37 1.35 -20.63
CA ASN A 53 -2.31 1.27 -22.10
C ASN A 53 -1.62 2.49 -22.75
N HIS A 54 -1.27 3.51 -21.96
CA HIS A 54 -0.71 4.77 -22.43
C HIS A 54 0.78 4.92 -22.11
N SER A 55 1.23 4.36 -20.98
CA SER A 55 2.63 4.48 -20.52
C SER A 55 3.31 3.12 -20.42
N ARG A 56 4.53 3.02 -20.96
CA ARG A 56 5.37 1.80 -20.86
C ARG A 56 5.89 1.57 -19.43
N LYS A 57 5.99 2.64 -18.64
CA LYS A 57 6.42 2.58 -17.23
C LYS A 57 5.26 2.19 -16.33
N TRP A 58 4.05 2.66 -16.61
CA TRP A 58 2.89 2.43 -15.74
C TRP A 58 2.29 1.03 -15.91
N HIS A 59 2.39 0.20 -14.88
CA HIS A 59 1.78 -1.13 -14.84
C HIS A 59 0.72 -1.20 -13.74
N PHE A 60 -0.55 -1.02 -14.11
CA PHE A 60 -1.70 -1.13 -13.22
C PHE A 60 -2.87 -1.84 -13.92
N PRO A 61 -2.78 -3.16 -14.17
CA PRO A 61 -3.72 -3.87 -15.03
C PRO A 61 -5.11 -4.08 -14.40
N ASN A 62 -5.19 -4.06 -13.06
CA ASN A 62 -6.42 -4.19 -12.28
C ASN A 62 -6.17 -3.66 -10.86
N LEU A 63 -7.22 -3.44 -10.06
CA LEU A 63 -7.12 -2.97 -8.67
C LEU A 63 -6.29 -3.92 -7.79
N TYR A 64 -6.37 -5.22 -8.06
CA TYR A 64 -5.54 -6.23 -7.43
C TYR A 64 -5.07 -7.23 -8.49
N TYR A 65 -3.80 -7.63 -8.39
CA TYR A 65 -3.15 -8.52 -9.36
C TYR A 65 -1.89 -9.14 -8.77
N LYS A 66 -1.39 -10.20 -9.41
CA LYS A 66 -0.13 -10.83 -9.03
C LYS A 66 0.93 -10.56 -10.09
N VAL A 67 2.15 -10.31 -9.64
CA VAL A 67 3.34 -10.28 -10.48
C VAL A 67 4.29 -11.37 -10.03
N THR A 68 4.92 -12.05 -10.98
CA THR A 68 5.93 -13.08 -10.72
C THR A 68 7.24 -12.67 -11.39
N PHE A 69 8.33 -12.75 -10.65
CA PHE A 69 9.68 -12.48 -11.12
C PHE A 69 10.57 -13.71 -10.97
N THR A 70 11.58 -13.79 -11.83
CA THR A 70 12.73 -14.70 -11.65
C THR A 70 13.97 -13.84 -11.43
N VAL A 71 14.66 -14.05 -10.32
CA VAL A 71 15.87 -13.36 -9.92
C VAL A 71 17.05 -14.32 -10.02
N GLY A 72 18.09 -13.91 -10.74
CA GLY A 72 19.20 -14.81 -11.08
C GLY A 72 18.73 -15.97 -11.96
N ASP A 73 19.25 -17.17 -11.69
CA ASP A 73 19.04 -18.32 -12.58
C ASP A 73 17.77 -19.12 -12.26
N SER A 74 17.25 -19.07 -11.03
CA SER A 74 16.11 -19.91 -10.64
C SER A 74 15.23 -19.39 -9.50
N THR A 75 15.65 -18.35 -8.77
CA THR A 75 14.88 -17.87 -7.62
C THR A 75 13.63 -17.16 -8.09
N THR A 76 12.48 -17.54 -7.56
CA THR A 76 11.16 -17.02 -7.94
C THR A 76 10.60 -16.13 -6.83
N VAL A 77 9.98 -15.03 -7.25
CA VAL A 77 9.37 -14.05 -6.35
C VAL A 77 7.95 -13.78 -6.83
N ASP A 78 6.97 -14.05 -5.98
CA ASP A 78 5.58 -13.63 -6.20
C ASP A 78 5.30 -12.36 -5.39
N VAL A 79 4.65 -11.38 -6.01
CA VAL A 79 4.17 -10.17 -5.35
C VAL A 79 2.67 -10.04 -5.62
N LEU A 80 1.86 -10.06 -4.56
CA LEU A 80 0.43 -9.78 -4.64
C LEU A 80 0.20 -8.30 -4.38
N MET A 81 -0.30 -7.60 -5.39
CA MET A 81 -0.69 -6.20 -5.32
C MET A 81 -2.18 -6.15 -4.98
N ILE A 82 -2.57 -5.57 -3.85
CA ILE A 82 -3.94 -5.58 -3.33
C ILE A 82 -4.51 -4.17 -3.18
N ASP A 83 -5.84 -4.05 -3.25
CA ASP A 83 -6.55 -2.79 -3.05
C ASP A 83 -7.20 -2.78 -1.67
N THR A 84 -6.51 -2.16 -0.71
CA THR A 84 -6.97 -2.14 0.69
C THR A 84 -8.22 -1.28 0.90
N ILE A 85 -8.55 -0.39 -0.04
CA ILE A 85 -9.76 0.44 0.03
C ILE A 85 -10.98 -0.40 -0.36
N VAL A 86 -10.86 -1.23 -1.40
CA VAL A 86 -11.90 -2.21 -1.75
C VAL A 86 -12.13 -3.20 -0.61
N LEU A 87 -11.08 -3.62 0.09
CA LEU A 87 -11.16 -4.59 1.18
C LEU A 87 -11.81 -4.02 2.45
N CYS A 88 -11.40 -2.81 2.86
CA CYS A 88 -11.70 -2.29 4.18
C CYS A 88 -12.60 -1.06 4.19
N GLY A 89 -12.78 -0.37 3.07
CA GLY A 89 -13.44 0.94 2.99
C GLY A 89 -12.43 2.08 2.85
N ASN A 90 -12.92 3.25 2.46
CA ASN A 90 -12.09 4.43 2.26
C ASN A 90 -12.02 5.29 3.54
N THR A 91 -10.89 5.93 3.80
CA THR A 91 -10.65 6.88 4.89
C THR A 91 -10.43 8.28 4.33
N ALA A 92 -11.11 9.28 4.90
CA ALA A 92 -10.81 10.68 4.60
C ALA A 92 -9.61 11.12 5.45
N ASP A 93 -8.49 11.47 4.81
CA ASP A 93 -7.34 12.06 5.50
C ASP A 93 -7.62 13.54 5.82
N ILE A 94 -8.05 13.81 7.06
CA ILE A 94 -8.43 15.15 7.54
C ILE A 94 -7.21 16.07 7.77
N GLN A 95 -5.97 15.64 7.48
CA GLN A 95 -4.80 16.50 7.71
C GLN A 95 -4.68 17.68 6.74
N ASN A 96 -5.45 17.70 5.63
CA ASN A 96 -5.57 18.85 4.72
C ASN A 96 -7.02 19.20 4.40
N GLY A 97 -7.93 18.85 5.30
CA GLY A 97 -9.35 18.99 5.04
C GLY A 97 -9.82 20.45 5.08
N GLY A 98 -10.55 20.88 4.06
CA GLY A 98 -11.22 22.17 4.07
C GLY A 98 -12.30 22.22 5.17
N PHE A 99 -12.99 23.36 5.33
CA PHE A 99 -14.07 23.56 6.32
C PHE A 99 -15.13 22.44 6.33
N PHE A 100 -15.31 21.72 5.21
CA PHE A 100 -16.23 20.59 5.08
C PHE A 100 -15.70 19.26 5.67
N ASP A 101 -14.40 18.99 5.62
CA ASP A 101 -13.81 17.74 6.19
C ASP A 101 -13.76 17.79 7.72
N LEU A 102 -13.66 19.00 8.29
CA LEU A 102 -13.75 19.22 9.74
C LEU A 102 -15.13 18.87 10.32
N LEU A 103 -16.20 18.97 9.52
CA LEU A 103 -17.58 18.66 9.92
C LEU A 103 -17.88 17.15 9.89
N TRP A 104 -17.13 16.38 9.09
CA TRP A 104 -17.27 14.94 8.94
C TRP A 104 -16.16 14.20 9.67
N ASN A 105 -15.99 14.50 10.96
CA ASN A 105 -15.07 13.82 11.88
C ASN A 105 -15.54 12.37 12.13
N LYS A 106 -15.41 11.53 11.11
CA LYS A 106 -15.62 10.08 11.17
C LYS A 106 -14.26 9.40 11.08
N SER A 107 -14.14 8.33 11.84
CA SER A 107 -12.93 7.58 12.19
C SER A 107 -11.76 7.65 11.20
N HIS A 108 -10.54 7.74 11.73
CA HIS A 108 -9.31 7.52 10.96
C HIS A 108 -9.20 6.09 10.42
N ASP A 109 -10.00 5.16 10.96
CA ASP A 109 -10.12 3.80 10.48
C ASP A 109 -11.29 3.68 9.50
N PRO A 110 -11.15 2.85 8.45
CA PRO A 110 -12.24 2.62 7.52
C PRO A 110 -13.36 1.82 8.20
N GLU A 111 -14.61 2.28 8.05
CA GLU A 111 -15.81 1.70 8.72
C GLU A 111 -16.31 0.40 8.04
N GLY A 112 -15.65 -0.06 6.97
CA GLY A 112 -16.04 -1.23 6.19
C GLY A 112 -16.13 -0.94 4.68
N PRO A 113 -16.10 -1.99 3.83
CA PRO A 113 -16.09 -1.83 2.39
C PRO A 113 -17.40 -1.28 1.85
N THR A 114 -17.33 -0.36 0.88
CA THR A 114 -18.51 0.18 0.18
C THR A 114 -19.29 -0.92 -0.55
N TYR A 115 -18.59 -1.92 -1.09
CA TYR A 115 -19.16 -3.05 -1.80
C TYR A 115 -18.68 -4.37 -1.16
N PRO A 116 -19.40 -4.90 -0.15
CA PRO A 116 -18.98 -6.10 0.57
C PRO A 116 -18.73 -7.33 -0.31
N GLU A 117 -19.51 -7.52 -1.38
CA GLU A 117 -19.31 -8.61 -2.33
C GLU A 117 -17.97 -8.50 -3.07
N LYS A 118 -17.58 -7.28 -3.47
CA LYS A 118 -16.28 -7.03 -4.12
C LYS A 118 -15.11 -7.19 -3.16
N ALA A 119 -15.30 -6.80 -1.90
CA ALA A 119 -14.32 -7.08 -0.86
C ALA A 119 -14.14 -8.59 -0.69
N GLU A 120 -15.22 -9.36 -0.61
CA GLU A 120 -15.16 -10.81 -0.45
C GLU A 120 -14.55 -11.53 -1.66
N GLU A 121 -14.85 -11.10 -2.88
CA GLU A 121 -14.16 -11.57 -4.10
C GLU A 121 -12.64 -11.41 -3.97
N GLN A 122 -12.17 -10.23 -3.54
CA GLN A 122 -10.73 -9.99 -3.37
C GLN A 122 -10.15 -10.79 -2.20
N TRP A 123 -10.87 -10.95 -1.08
CA TRP A 123 -10.43 -11.77 0.05
C TRP A 123 -10.22 -13.24 -0.35
N GLN A 124 -11.15 -13.81 -1.12
CA GLN A 124 -11.02 -15.17 -1.64
C GLN A 124 -9.84 -15.25 -2.62
N TRP A 125 -9.72 -14.29 -3.54
CA TRP A 125 -8.59 -14.24 -4.47
C TRP A 125 -7.24 -14.18 -3.76
N ILE A 126 -7.09 -13.37 -2.71
CA ILE A 126 -5.85 -13.30 -1.89
C ILE A 126 -5.54 -14.68 -1.32
N ARG A 127 -6.52 -15.32 -0.64
CA ARG A 127 -6.33 -16.62 -0.01
C ARG A 127 -5.91 -17.70 -1.01
N GLU A 128 -6.61 -17.78 -2.15
CA GLU A 128 -6.31 -18.75 -3.20
C GLU A 128 -4.93 -18.50 -3.81
N THR A 129 -4.58 -17.23 -4.05
CA THR A 129 -3.30 -16.85 -4.63
C THR A 129 -2.15 -17.19 -3.68
N LEU A 130 -2.26 -16.87 -2.39
CA LEU A 130 -1.28 -17.23 -1.36
C LEU A 130 -1.12 -18.76 -1.27
N ASN A 131 -2.22 -19.51 -1.19
CA ASN A 131 -2.20 -20.97 -1.10
C ASN A 131 -1.61 -21.66 -2.35
N SER A 132 -1.79 -21.06 -3.53
CA SER A 132 -1.29 -21.60 -4.80
C SER A 132 0.18 -21.25 -5.08
N SER A 133 0.73 -20.23 -4.42
CA SER A 133 2.10 -19.79 -4.67
C SER A 133 3.11 -20.88 -4.27
N ARG A 134 4.13 -21.02 -5.10
CA ARG A 134 5.29 -21.90 -4.88
C ARG A 134 6.61 -21.13 -5.00
N ALA A 135 6.51 -19.80 -4.97
CA ALA A 135 7.67 -18.93 -5.12
C ALA A 135 8.59 -19.05 -3.90
N ASP A 136 9.89 -18.85 -4.10
CA ASP A 136 10.87 -18.86 -3.01
C ASP A 136 10.64 -17.68 -2.04
N TYR A 137 10.17 -16.54 -2.57
CA TYR A 137 9.74 -15.39 -1.80
C TYR A 137 8.32 -14.97 -2.17
N LEU A 138 7.54 -14.62 -1.16
CA LEU A 138 6.15 -14.19 -1.32
C LEU A 138 5.96 -12.85 -0.62
N PHE A 139 5.60 -11.83 -1.39
CA PHE A 139 5.36 -10.48 -0.89
C PHE A 139 3.92 -10.06 -1.16
N VAL A 140 3.41 -9.17 -0.31
CA VAL A 140 2.10 -8.54 -0.50
C VAL A 140 2.26 -7.04 -0.37
N GLY A 141 1.70 -6.26 -1.30
CA GLY A 141 1.72 -4.80 -1.28
C GLY A 141 0.30 -4.23 -1.28
N GLY A 142 -0.01 -3.35 -0.33
CA GLY A 142 -1.28 -2.65 -0.20
C GLY A 142 -1.08 -1.20 0.24
N HIS A 143 -2.13 -0.37 0.26
CA HIS A 143 -1.99 1.02 0.67
C HIS A 143 -1.97 1.15 2.21
N TYR A 144 -2.97 0.57 2.88
CA TYR A 144 -3.12 0.66 4.33
C TYR A 144 -2.15 -0.26 5.09
N PRO A 145 -1.52 0.20 6.19
CA PRO A 145 -0.65 -0.64 7.00
C PRO A 145 -1.44 -1.64 7.86
N ILE A 146 -0.95 -2.88 7.95
CA ILE A 146 -1.40 -3.84 8.98
C ILE A 146 -0.93 -3.36 10.36
N HIS A 147 0.36 -3.05 10.47
CA HIS A 147 0.97 -2.46 11.65
C HIS A 147 1.61 -1.12 11.29
N SER A 148 1.37 -0.11 12.12
CA SER A 148 2.05 1.17 12.07
C SER A 148 1.99 1.85 13.44
N VAL A 149 3.05 2.55 13.81
CA VAL A 149 3.12 3.31 15.06
C VAL A 149 2.78 4.79 14.91
N ALA A 150 2.50 5.24 13.68
CA ALA A 150 2.33 6.65 13.33
C ALA A 150 0.89 7.15 13.55
N SER A 151 0.43 8.15 12.78
CA SER A 151 -0.83 8.87 13.04
C SER A 151 -2.07 8.05 12.80
N HIS A 152 -2.10 7.30 11.70
CA HIS A 152 -3.21 6.41 11.37
C HIS A 152 -3.10 5.15 12.24
N GLY A 153 -1.94 4.49 12.18
CA GLY A 153 -1.69 3.30 12.99
C GLY A 153 -2.17 2.03 12.31
N PRO A 154 -2.43 0.96 13.08
CA PRO A 154 -2.81 -0.33 12.50
C PRO A 154 -4.24 -0.31 11.94
N THR A 155 -4.44 -0.90 10.75
CA THR A 155 -5.78 -1.00 10.14
C THR A 155 -6.49 -2.27 10.63
N HIS A 156 -7.52 -2.11 11.47
CA HIS A 156 -8.19 -3.23 12.14
C HIS A 156 -8.71 -4.32 11.19
N CYS A 157 -9.37 -3.92 10.10
CA CYS A 157 -9.85 -4.84 9.06
C CYS A 157 -8.73 -5.75 8.49
N LEU A 158 -7.52 -5.20 8.33
CA LEU A 158 -6.37 -5.97 7.85
C LEU A 158 -5.75 -6.82 8.96
N LEU A 159 -5.68 -6.32 10.20
CA LEU A 159 -5.25 -7.11 11.36
C LEU A 159 -6.13 -8.35 11.58
N GLU A 160 -7.44 -8.22 11.41
CA GLU A 160 -8.36 -9.34 11.64
C GLU A 160 -8.35 -10.37 10.52
N ARG A 161 -8.24 -9.92 9.27
CA ARG A 161 -8.44 -10.81 8.10
C ARG A 161 -7.15 -11.12 7.36
N LEU A 162 -6.32 -10.12 7.07
CA LEU A 162 -5.13 -10.28 6.24
C LEU A 162 -3.97 -10.87 7.05
N ASP A 163 -3.68 -10.31 8.22
CA ASP A 163 -2.54 -10.71 9.05
C ASP A 163 -2.49 -12.22 9.37
N PRO A 164 -3.59 -12.86 9.80
CA PRO A 164 -3.60 -14.31 10.01
C PRO A 164 -3.35 -15.11 8.74
N MET A 165 -3.81 -14.62 7.57
CA MET A 165 -3.55 -15.28 6.28
C MET A 165 -2.07 -15.18 5.90
N LEU A 166 -1.46 -14.00 6.04
CA LEU A 166 -0.02 -13.81 5.76
C LEU A 166 0.82 -14.75 6.64
N LYS A 167 0.44 -14.89 7.91
CA LYS A 167 1.06 -15.81 8.88
C LYS A 167 0.89 -17.27 8.51
N ALA A 168 -0.31 -17.69 8.11
CA ALA A 168 -0.59 -19.06 7.73
C ALA A 168 0.15 -19.50 6.46
N PHE A 169 0.43 -18.58 5.54
CA PHE A 169 1.09 -18.87 4.25
C PHE A 169 2.57 -18.45 4.20
N ASN A 170 3.20 -18.17 5.34
CA ASN A 170 4.63 -17.80 5.45
C ASN A 170 5.05 -16.67 4.49
N VAL A 171 4.22 -15.64 4.36
CA VAL A 171 4.55 -14.46 3.54
C VAL A 171 5.83 -13.82 4.08
N SER A 172 6.76 -13.46 3.20
CA SER A 172 8.06 -12.90 3.56
C SER A 172 7.93 -11.46 4.07
N ALA A 173 7.18 -10.62 3.37
CA ALA A 173 6.90 -9.26 3.82
C ALA A 173 5.59 -8.68 3.27
N TYR A 174 5.00 -7.77 4.06
CA TYR A 174 3.92 -6.89 3.67
C TYR A 174 4.43 -5.45 3.53
N PHE A 175 4.16 -4.83 2.39
CA PHE A 175 4.51 -3.44 2.10
C PHE A 175 3.28 -2.55 2.13
N ALA A 176 3.40 -1.39 2.77
CA ALA A 176 2.35 -0.39 2.87
C ALA A 176 2.86 1.04 2.76
N GLY A 177 1.93 1.97 2.58
CA GLY A 177 2.13 3.41 2.69
C GLY A 177 1.15 3.99 3.70
N HIS A 178 0.34 4.94 3.24
CA HIS A 178 -0.69 5.67 3.99
C HIS A 178 -0.15 6.54 5.13
N ASP A 179 0.47 5.94 6.14
CA ASP A 179 1.23 6.70 7.13
C ASP A 179 2.48 7.28 6.47
N HIS A 180 2.61 8.61 6.49
CA HIS A 180 3.69 9.37 5.85
C HIS A 180 5.03 9.24 6.60
N THR A 181 5.51 8.02 6.80
CA THR A 181 6.71 7.67 7.58
C THR A 181 7.44 6.50 6.92
N LEU A 182 8.64 6.17 7.40
CA LEU A 182 9.31 4.92 7.08
C LEU A 182 9.38 4.05 8.34
N GLN A 183 8.93 2.80 8.25
CA GLN A 183 8.91 1.88 9.39
C GLN A 183 9.29 0.45 8.98
N HIS A 184 9.94 -0.26 9.89
CA HIS A 184 10.16 -1.71 9.77
C HIS A 184 9.75 -2.38 11.08
N ILE A 185 8.76 -3.25 10.98
CA ILE A 185 8.21 -4.06 12.07
C ILE A 185 8.33 -5.53 11.68
N SER A 186 8.56 -6.43 12.64
CA SER A 186 8.49 -7.87 12.35
C SER A 186 7.85 -8.66 13.47
N TYR A 187 7.15 -9.74 13.11
CA TYR A 187 6.63 -10.71 14.07
C TYR A 187 7.04 -12.13 13.68
N PRO A 188 7.45 -12.97 14.63
CA PRO A 188 7.55 -14.40 14.40
C PRO A 188 6.14 -15.00 14.28
N ASN A 189 6.00 -16.03 13.44
CA ASN A 189 4.83 -16.90 13.44
C ASN A 189 5.11 -18.21 14.19
N ASP A 190 4.06 -19.01 14.41
CA ASP A 190 4.12 -20.24 15.19
C ASP A 190 5.04 -21.33 14.60
N CYS A 191 5.44 -21.18 13.33
CA CYS A 191 6.28 -22.13 12.61
C CYS A 191 7.76 -21.71 12.57
N GLY A 192 8.15 -20.65 13.29
CA GLY A 192 9.52 -20.14 13.29
C GLY A 192 9.88 -19.31 12.04
N HIS A 193 8.88 -18.90 11.26
CA HIS A 193 9.04 -17.96 10.15
C HIS A 193 8.78 -16.53 10.63
N THR A 194 9.59 -15.58 10.22
CA THR A 194 9.44 -14.17 10.58
C THR A 194 8.84 -13.40 9.42
N ILE A 195 7.78 -12.65 9.69
CA ILE A 195 7.13 -11.79 8.70
C ILE A 195 7.54 -10.35 8.96
N HIS A 196 7.85 -9.64 7.89
CA HIS A 196 8.23 -8.23 7.94
C HIS A 196 7.09 -7.34 7.44
N TYR A 197 6.83 -6.25 8.15
CA TYR A 197 5.85 -5.23 7.79
C TYR A 197 6.62 -3.93 7.57
N ILE A 198 6.57 -3.42 6.35
CA ILE A 198 7.35 -2.29 5.89
C ILE A 198 6.40 -1.17 5.48
N VAL A 199 6.49 -0.04 6.17
CA VAL A 199 5.76 1.19 5.78
C VAL A 199 6.74 2.10 5.06
N SER A 200 6.43 2.48 3.83
CA SER A 200 7.22 3.38 2.99
C SER A 200 6.35 4.48 2.40
N GLY A 201 5.76 5.32 3.26
CA GLY A 201 4.83 6.38 2.86
C GLY A 201 5.44 7.79 2.78
N ALA A 202 6.77 7.93 2.94
CA ALA A 202 7.41 9.23 3.15
C ALA A 202 7.95 9.94 1.88
N ALA A 203 7.48 9.56 0.69
CA ALA A 203 8.08 10.03 -0.57
C ALA A 203 7.71 11.49 -0.93
N SER A 204 6.50 11.94 -0.60
CA SER A 204 6.01 13.31 -0.89
C SER A 204 5.71 14.13 0.36
N ARG A 205 5.46 13.47 1.49
CA ARG A 205 5.13 14.08 2.79
C ARG A 205 5.78 13.27 3.91
N SER A 206 5.97 13.89 5.07
CA SER A 206 6.51 13.23 6.26
C SER A 206 5.74 13.63 7.52
N ASP A 207 5.42 12.65 8.36
CA ASP A 207 4.81 12.81 9.69
C ASP A 207 5.79 12.30 10.78
N ARG A 208 5.80 12.94 11.96
CA ARG A 208 6.63 12.52 13.10
C ARG A 208 5.84 11.79 14.19
N SER A 209 4.55 11.57 13.96
CA SER A 209 3.65 10.97 14.93
C SER A 209 4.12 9.60 15.41
N LYS A 210 3.91 9.38 16.70
CA LYS A 210 4.10 8.11 17.41
C LYS A 210 2.83 7.73 18.17
N LYS A 211 1.68 8.23 17.72
CA LYS A 211 0.40 8.08 18.42
C LYS A 211 0.09 6.62 18.75
N ASN A 212 0.47 5.71 17.85
CA ASN A 212 0.19 4.28 17.96
C ASN A 212 1.41 3.46 18.39
N ILE A 213 2.44 4.05 19.00
CA ILE A 213 3.67 3.34 19.42
C ILE A 213 3.39 2.15 20.34
N ASN A 214 2.38 2.25 21.20
CA ASN A 214 2.01 1.19 22.15
C ASN A 214 1.27 0.01 21.50
N THR A 215 0.99 0.05 20.19
CA THR A 215 0.36 -1.05 19.46
C THR A 215 1.35 -2.11 18.97
N VAL A 216 2.65 -1.82 19.07
CA VAL A 216 3.75 -2.68 18.64
C VAL A 216 4.71 -2.85 19.83
N GLY A 217 5.08 -4.09 20.17
CA GLY A 217 6.09 -4.34 21.20
C GLY A 217 7.45 -3.78 20.80
N GLU A 218 8.21 -3.23 21.76
CA GLU A 218 9.51 -2.61 21.50
C GLU A 218 10.48 -3.55 20.77
N GLU A 219 10.39 -4.86 21.03
CA GLU A 219 11.19 -5.90 20.39
C GLU A 219 10.86 -6.14 18.91
N ASN A 220 9.68 -5.69 18.45
CA ASN A 220 9.21 -5.90 17.08
C ASN A 220 9.49 -4.70 16.16
N LEU A 221 9.67 -3.50 16.74
CA LEU A 221 9.92 -2.26 15.98
C LEU A 221 11.42 -2.05 15.77
N HIS A 222 11.92 -2.38 14.58
CA HIS A 222 13.34 -2.24 14.24
C HIS A 222 13.74 -0.80 13.92
N PHE A 223 12.85 -0.07 13.25
CA PHE A 223 13.14 1.29 12.78
C PHE A 223 11.88 2.12 12.56
N GLN A 224 12.01 3.43 12.83
CA GLN A 224 11.05 4.46 12.44
C GLN A 224 11.78 5.78 12.08
N TYR A 225 11.63 6.24 10.83
CA TYR A 225 11.90 7.62 10.41
C TYR A 225 10.57 8.39 10.49
N VAL A 226 10.40 9.42 11.32
CA VAL A 226 11.23 10.61 11.56
C VAL A 226 11.60 10.75 13.05
N SER A 227 12.22 9.72 13.64
CA SER A 227 12.62 9.70 15.05
C SER A 227 14.11 10.00 15.22
N PHE A 228 14.47 11.08 15.92
CA PHE A 228 15.85 11.42 16.30
C PHE A 228 16.38 10.46 17.38
N HIS A 229 16.65 9.20 17.04
CA HIS A 229 17.43 8.32 17.91
C HIS A 229 18.66 7.71 17.22
N LEU A 230 18.76 7.81 15.89
CA LEU A 230 19.91 7.31 15.13
C LEU A 230 21.12 8.25 15.08
N LEU A 231 21.03 9.45 15.65
CA LEU A 231 22.16 10.40 15.73
C LEU A 231 22.94 10.33 17.05
N GLU A 232 22.44 9.65 18.08
CA GLU A 232 23.13 9.52 19.38
C GLU A 232 23.99 8.25 19.51
N GLN A 233 23.92 7.32 18.56
CA GLN A 233 24.76 6.12 18.54
C GLN A 233 25.92 6.18 17.53
N MET A 234 26.07 7.31 16.83
CA MET A 234 27.12 7.52 15.81
C MET A 234 28.03 8.73 16.10
N LEU A 235 28.01 9.25 17.33
CA LEU A 235 28.95 10.24 17.87
C LEU A 235 29.49 9.75 19.22
#